data_AF-A0A9E2U4Y6-F1
#
_entry.id   AF-A0A9E2U4Y6-F1
#
_cell.length_a   1.000
_cell.length_b   1.000
_cell.length_c   1.000
_cell.angle_alpha   90.00
_cell.angle_beta   90.00
_cell.angle_gamma   90.00
#
_symmetry.space_group_name_H-M   'P 1'
#
loop_
_entity.id
_entity.type
_entity.pdbx_description
1 polymer ?
#
loop_
_entity_poly.entity_id
_entity_poly.type
_entity_poly.pdbx_seq_one_letter_code
_entity_poly.pdbx_strand_id
1 'polypeptide(L)' 'MNEVGVTYRELAARTGLSAGYLNHLVHGNRPVPSNDVVKTLADALDVDPEHFREYRLRAITDRLEAMPELIDRLYKRLA' A
#
# COMPACT_ATOMS: atom_id res chain seq x y z
N MET A 1 -14.26 3.73 -7.33
CA MET A 1 -13.50 2.46 -7.43
C MET A 1 -14.12 1.66 -8.56
N ASN A 2 -13.70 1.90 -9.80
CA ASN A 2 -14.26 1.26 -11.00
C ASN A 2 -13.28 1.32 -12.19
N GLU A 3 -11.96 1.30 -11.94
CA GLU A 3 -10.99 1.57 -13.01
C GLU A 3 -10.34 0.33 -13.63
N VAL A 4 -10.38 -0.84 -12.97
CA VAL A 4 -9.72 -2.07 -13.50
C VAL A 4 -10.71 -3.20 -13.82
N GLY A 5 -11.98 -3.12 -13.38
CA GLY A 5 -13.00 -4.14 -13.68
C GLY A 5 -12.72 -5.56 -13.14
N VAL A 6 -11.66 -5.73 -12.33
CA VAL A 6 -11.25 -7.04 -11.80
C VAL A 6 -12.09 -7.43 -10.60
N THR A 7 -12.64 -8.65 -10.61
CA THR A 7 -13.35 -9.20 -9.45
C THR A 7 -12.38 -9.67 -8.35
N TYR A 8 -12.80 -9.73 -7.09
CA TYR A 8 -11.95 -10.29 -6.02
C TYR A 8 -11.50 -11.72 -6.28
N ARG A 9 -12.33 -12.53 -6.96
CA ARG A 9 -11.97 -13.90 -7.32
C ARG A 9 -10.86 -13.95 -8.36
N GLU A 10 -10.94 -13.06 -9.35
CA GLU A 10 -9.91 -12.94 -10.38
C GLU A 10 -8.61 -12.37 -9.81
N LEU A 11 -8.68 -11.33 -8.98
CA LEU A 11 -7.51 -10.78 -8.31
C LEU A 11 -6.85 -11.81 -7.38
N ALA A 12 -7.65 -12.62 -6.67
CA ALA A 12 -7.16 -13.74 -5.87
C ALA A 12 -6.39 -14.76 -6.72
N ALA A 13 -6.91 -15.10 -7.91
CA ALA A 13 -6.24 -16.02 -8.83
C ALA A 13 -4.91 -15.44 -9.36
N ARG A 14 -4.85 -14.14 -9.64
CA ARG A 14 -3.63 -13.45 -10.13
C ARG A 14 -2.55 -13.33 -9.06
N THR A 15 -2.95 -13.12 -7.81
CA THR A 15 -2.02 -12.80 -6.70
C THR A 15 -1.69 -13.99 -5.80
N GLY A 16 -2.44 -15.08 -5.91
CA GLY A 16 -2.37 -16.20 -4.98
C GLY A 16 -2.94 -15.91 -3.58
N LEU A 17 -3.51 -14.70 -3.37
CA LEU A 17 -4.16 -14.32 -2.12
C LEU A 17 -5.59 -14.88 -2.07
N SER A 18 -6.13 -15.07 -0.85
CA SER A 18 -7.53 -15.50 -0.73
C SER A 18 -8.50 -14.35 -1.02
N ALA A 19 -9.62 -14.63 -1.68
CA ALA A 19 -10.67 -13.64 -1.92
C ALA A 19 -11.21 -13.03 -0.61
N GLY A 20 -11.23 -13.81 0.48
CA GLY A 20 -11.59 -13.33 1.81
C GLY A 20 -10.57 -12.32 2.36
N TYR A 21 -9.27 -12.58 2.19
CA TYR A 21 -8.23 -11.63 2.57
C TYR A 21 -8.33 -10.32 1.79
N LEU A 22 -8.50 -10.39 0.46
CA LEU A 22 -8.71 -9.22 -0.39
C LEU A 22 -9.95 -8.42 0.03
N ASN A 23 -11.05 -9.10 0.34
CA ASN A 23 -12.25 -8.45 0.85
C ASN A 23 -11.95 -7.70 2.17
N HIS A 24 -11.25 -8.33 3.10
CA HIS A 24 -10.89 -7.66 4.36
C HIS A 24 -9.96 -6.46 4.16
N LEU A 25 -9.02 -6.52 3.20
CA LEU A 25 -8.14 -5.40 2.87
C LEU A 25 -8.93 -4.19 2.38
N VAL A 26 -9.86 -4.39 1.45
CA VAL A 26 -10.66 -3.29 0.89
C VAL A 26 -11.54 -2.63 1.95
N HIS A 27 -12.09 -3.41 2.88
CA HIS A 27 -12.96 -2.88 3.93
C HIS A 27 -12.22 -2.42 5.20
N GLY A 28 -10.88 -2.46 5.22
CA GLY A 28 -10.08 -2.04 6.38
C GLY A 28 -10.24 -2.92 7.62
N ASN A 29 -10.76 -4.14 7.46
CA ASN A 29 -11.00 -5.09 8.57
C ASN A 29 -9.75 -5.88 8.97
N ARG A 30 -8.61 -5.59 8.33
CA ARG A 30 -7.30 -6.18 8.61
C ARG A 30 -6.26 -5.08 8.70
N PRO A 31 -5.14 -5.32 9.41
CA PRO A 31 -3.98 -4.43 9.37
C PRO A 31 -3.54 -4.16 7.94
N VAL A 32 -2.92 -2.99 7.76
CA VAL A 32 -2.27 -2.59 6.51
C VAL A 32 -1.32 -3.71 6.04
N PRO A 33 -1.36 -4.12 4.77
CA PRO A 33 -0.54 -5.21 4.26
C PRO A 33 0.97 -4.88 4.28
N SER A 34 1.79 -5.93 4.22
CA SER A 34 3.24 -5.80 4.06
C SER A 34 3.59 -5.20 2.68
N ASN A 35 4.81 -4.69 2.52
CA ASN A 35 5.27 -4.15 1.24
C ASN A 35 5.23 -5.20 0.13
N ASP A 36 5.52 -6.46 0.47
CA ASP A 36 5.51 -7.55 -0.50
C ASP A 36 4.09 -7.83 -1.01
N VAL A 37 3.11 -7.85 -0.11
CA VAL A 37 1.69 -8.00 -0.49
C VAL A 37 1.24 -6.82 -1.35
N VAL A 38 1.64 -5.59 -1.01
CA VAL A 38 1.31 -4.42 -1.84
C VAL A 38 1.93 -4.52 -3.22
N LYS A 39 3.19 -4.95 -3.34
CA LYS A 39 3.85 -5.17 -4.63
C LYS A 39 3.13 -6.23 -5.45
N THR A 40 2.78 -7.37 -4.85
CA THR A 40 1.98 -8.42 -5.53
C THR A 40 0.64 -7.90 -6.03
N LEU A 41 -0.05 -7.05 -5.25
CA LEU A 41 -1.30 -6.43 -5.67
C LEU A 41 -1.08 -5.41 -6.80
N ALA A 42 -0.02 -4.61 -6.73
CA ALA A 42 0.35 -3.62 -7.73
C ALA A 42 0.65 -4.28 -9.08
N ASP A 43 1.49 -5.32 -9.08
CA ASP A 43 1.82 -6.11 -10.27
C ASP A 43 0.57 -6.73 -10.91
N ALA A 44 -0.34 -7.31 -10.11
CA ALA A 44 -1.56 -7.94 -10.60
C ALA A 44 -2.61 -6.96 -11.17
N LEU A 45 -2.52 -5.69 -10.76
CA LEU A 45 -3.38 -4.58 -11.18
C LEU A 45 -2.73 -3.70 -12.25
N ASP A 46 -1.49 -4.00 -12.66
CA ASP A 46 -0.70 -3.23 -13.62
C ASP A 46 -0.52 -1.76 -13.22
N VAL A 47 -0.18 -1.54 -11.94
CA VAL A 47 0.10 -0.22 -11.37
C VAL A 47 1.40 -0.23 -10.58
N ASP A 48 2.00 0.93 -10.39
CA ASP A 48 3.15 1.06 -9.50
C ASP A 48 2.74 0.87 -8.02
N PRO A 49 3.55 0.22 -7.16
CA PRO A 49 3.28 0.12 -5.72
C PRO A 49 3.00 1.47 -5.04
N GLU A 50 3.55 2.58 -5.56
CA GLU A 50 3.29 3.93 -5.07
C GLU A 50 1.85 4.41 -5.26
N HIS A 51 1.03 3.75 -6.10
CA HIS A 51 -0.41 4.00 -6.11
C HIS A 51 -1.05 3.71 -4.74
N PHE A 52 -0.48 2.80 -3.96
CA PHE A 52 -0.94 2.52 -2.60
C PHE A 52 -0.38 3.55 -1.63
N ARG A 53 -1.27 4.28 -0.96
CA ARG A 53 -0.91 5.33 0.01
C ARG A 53 -0.02 4.79 1.12
N GLU A 54 -0.33 3.60 1.61
CA GLU A 54 0.37 2.94 2.70
C GLU A 54 1.82 2.60 2.33
N TYR A 55 2.07 2.25 1.06
CA TYR A 55 3.41 2.01 0.54
C TYR A 55 4.24 3.30 0.54
N ARG A 56 3.68 4.39 0.01
CA ARG A 56 4.34 5.71 0.00
C ARG A 56 4.62 6.21 1.41
N LEU A 57 3.65 6.10 2.32
CA LEU A 57 3.83 6.53 3.71
C LEU A 57 4.98 5.78 4.38
N ARG A 58 5.05 4.45 4.20
CA ARG A 58 6.14 3.65 4.76
C ARG A 58 7.49 4.04 4.17
N ALA A 59 7.58 4.16 2.85
CA ALA A 59 8.81 4.58 2.17
C ALA A 59 9.30 5.97 2.62
N ILE A 60 8.37 6.92 2.81
CA ILE A 60 8.70 8.26 3.33
C ILE A 60 9.19 8.15 4.78
N THR A 61 8.48 7.42 5.64
CA THR A 61 8.86 7.26 7.05
C THR A 61 10.25 6.63 7.18
N ASP A 62 10.50 5.51 6.51
CA ASP A 62 11.80 4.81 6.53
C ASP A 62 12.93 5.75 6.09
N ARG A 63 12.67 6.61 5.09
CA ARG A 63 13.65 7.57 4.60
C ARG A 63 13.88 8.73 5.56
N LEU A 64 12.81 9.23 6.18
CA LEU A 64 12.86 10.31 7.18
C LEU A 64 13.59 9.85 8.45
N GLU A 65 13.37 8.62 8.89
CA GLU A 65 14.07 8.04 10.05
C GLU A 65 15.59 8.00 9.85
N ALA A 66 16.04 7.80 8.62
CA ALA A 66 17.47 7.90 8.26
C ALA A 66 17.99 9.35 8.16
N MET A 67 17.14 10.36 8.36
CA MET A 67 17.43 11.80 8.19
C MET A 67 16.80 12.65 9.31
N PRO A 68 17.22 12.49 10.58
CA PRO A 68 16.60 13.17 11.72
C PRO A 68 16.60 14.70 11.61
N GLU A 69 17.68 15.29 11.08
CA GLU A 69 17.77 16.74 10.84
C GLU A 69 16.69 17.27 9.89
N LEU A 70 16.24 16.44 8.93
CA LEU A 70 15.15 16.81 8.02
C LEU A 70 13.81 16.75 8.75
N ILE A 71 13.59 15.78 9.62
CA ILE A 71 12.39 15.69 10.47
C ILE A 71 12.26 16.97 11.30
N ASP A 72 13.32 17.40 11.98
CA ASP A 72 13.30 18.60 12.81
C ASP A 72 12.94 19.86 12.01
N ARG A 73 13.51 20.01 10.81
CA ARG A 73 13.18 21.13 9.92
C ARG A 73 11.74 21.09 9.44
N LEU A 74 11.23 19.90 9.10
CA LEU A 74 9.83 19.72 8.69
C LEU A 74 8.88 20.04 9.85
N TYR A 75 9.19 19.56 11.06
CA TYR A 75 8.40 19.84 12.25
C TYR A 75 8.32 21.34 12.53
N LYS A 76 9.46 22.05 12.55
CA LYS A 76 9.50 23.52 12.74
C LYS A 76 8.72 24.31 11.68
N ARG A 77 8.53 23.74 10.48
CA ARG A 77 7.81 24.39 9.38
C ARG A 77 6.30 24.13 9.42
N LEU A 78 5.88 23.01 10.01
CA LEU A 78 4.49 22.54 10.01
C LEU A 78 3.77 22.75 11.35
N ALA A 79 4.51 22.89 12.44
CA ALA A 79 4.01 23.26 13.77
C ALA A 79 3.86 24.78 13.92
#